data_AF-A0A6G3XLM0-F1
#
_entry.id   AF-A0A6G3XLM0-F1
#
_cell.length_a   1.000
_cell.length_b   1.000
_cell.length_c   1.000
_cell.angle_alpha   90.00
_cell.angle_beta   90.00
_cell.angle_gamma   90.00
#
_symmetry.space_group_name_H-M   'P 1'
#
loop_
_entity.id
_entity.type
_entity.pdbx_description
1 polymer ?
#
loop_
_entity_poly.entity_id
_entity_poly.type
_entity_poly.pdbx_seq_one_letter_code
_entity_poly.pdbx_strand_id
1 'polypeptide(L)'
;MSSAPRTTATRRQVLAGSGAAAAIAFTGAFSELFAGTAAARGHDGYGPLVPDPDGLLDLPKGFRYRVLSREGDPLRSGEGPVPGNHDGMAALPGRNGRVHLVRNHENRHTARIGVPTVEGLTYDPMAKGGCTSLELDGRNKVLGERVAIAGTAVNCAGGPTP
;
A
#
# COMPACT_ATOMS: atom_id res chain seq x y z
N MET A 1 1.27 -59.77 -10.18
CA MET A 1 0.42 -58.62 -10.56
C MET A 1 0.46 -57.62 -9.41
N SER A 2 1.20 -56.52 -9.57
CA SER A 2 1.30 -55.44 -8.57
C SER A 2 0.42 -54.27 -9.01
N SER A 3 -0.51 -53.86 -8.14
CA SER A 3 -1.42 -52.73 -8.34
C SER A 3 -1.04 -51.64 -7.34
N ALA A 4 -0.54 -50.50 -7.83
CA ALA A 4 -0.23 -49.31 -7.02
C ALA A 4 -1.51 -48.50 -6.72
N PRO A 5 -1.72 -48.01 -5.48
CA PRO A 5 -2.74 -47.01 -5.20
C PRO A 5 -2.19 -45.58 -5.42
N ARG A 6 -3.01 -44.75 -6.08
CA ARG A 6 -2.82 -43.31 -6.29
C ARG A 6 -3.04 -42.53 -4.98
N THR A 7 -2.16 -41.60 -4.67
CA THR A 7 -2.29 -40.70 -3.52
C THR A 7 -3.09 -39.45 -3.91
N THR A 8 -4.31 -39.32 -3.42
CA THR A 8 -5.00 -38.02 -3.32
C THR A 8 -4.68 -37.41 -1.96
N ALA A 9 -4.04 -36.23 -1.95
CA ALA A 9 -3.74 -35.49 -0.72
C ALA A 9 -5.03 -35.13 0.04
N THR A 10 -5.04 -35.32 1.36
CA THR A 10 -6.20 -35.08 2.22
C THR A 10 -5.95 -33.93 3.20
N ARG A 11 -7.03 -33.36 3.75
CA ARG A 11 -7.07 -32.21 4.68
C ARG A 11 -6.09 -32.25 5.86
N ARG A 12 -5.48 -33.39 6.19
CA ARG A 12 -4.48 -33.51 7.27
C ARG A 12 -3.15 -32.81 6.98
N GLN A 13 -2.78 -32.58 5.73
CA GLN A 13 -1.58 -31.79 5.38
C GLN A 13 -1.78 -30.27 5.54
N VAL A 14 -3.02 -29.81 5.73
CA VAL A 14 -3.37 -28.39 5.93
C VAL A 14 -3.50 -28.02 7.42
N LEU A 15 -3.39 -28.97 8.36
CA LEU A 15 -3.47 -28.70 9.81
C LEU A 15 -2.29 -29.19 10.67
N ALA A 16 -1.29 -29.85 10.10
CA ALA A 16 -0.12 -30.36 10.83
C ALA A 16 0.99 -29.30 11.03
N GLY A 17 0.58 -28.14 11.56
CA GLY A 17 1.51 -27.17 12.13
C GLY A 17 0.91 -26.35 13.27
N SER A 18 -0.37 -26.58 13.63
CA SER A 18 -1.02 -25.89 14.73
C SER A 18 -0.90 -26.74 16.00
N GLY A 19 -0.15 -26.28 16.99
CA GLY A 19 -0.40 -26.68 18.38
C GLY A 19 0.82 -26.83 19.28
N ALA A 20 1.21 -25.74 19.94
CA ALA A 20 1.47 -25.75 21.38
C ALA A 20 1.49 -24.30 21.90
N ALA A 21 0.39 -23.89 22.55
CA ALA A 21 0.43 -22.79 23.49
C ALA A 21 1.29 -23.23 24.69
N ALA A 22 2.47 -22.62 24.83
CA ALA A 22 3.28 -22.74 26.04
C ALA A 22 3.65 -21.31 26.46
N ALA A 23 3.26 -20.92 27.67
CA ALA A 23 3.76 -19.72 28.31
C ALA A 23 5.28 -19.88 28.49
N ILE A 24 6.07 -19.22 27.64
CA ILE A 24 7.52 -19.23 27.75
C ILE A 24 7.91 -18.17 28.77
N ALA A 25 8.37 -18.62 29.94
CA ALA A 25 9.10 -17.77 30.88
C ALA A 25 10.34 -17.20 30.17
N PHE A 26 10.48 -15.88 30.21
CA PHE A 26 11.47 -15.14 29.45
C PHE A 26 12.81 -15.13 30.19
N THR A 27 13.56 -16.22 30.10
CA THR A 27 14.95 -16.25 30.58
C THR A 27 15.84 -16.99 29.58
N GLY A 28 16.50 -16.21 28.72
CA GLY A 28 17.89 -16.53 28.35
C GLY A 28 18.21 -17.21 27.01
N ALA A 29 17.29 -17.38 26.06
CA ALA A 29 17.63 -17.99 24.77
C ALA A 29 16.97 -17.30 23.56
N PHE A 30 17.34 -16.05 23.28
CA PHE A 30 16.90 -15.34 22.09
C PHE A 30 17.70 -15.67 20.83
N SER A 31 18.89 -16.24 20.97
CA SER A 31 19.80 -16.41 19.83
C SER A 31 19.38 -17.53 18.86
N GLU A 32 18.67 -18.56 19.33
CA GLU A 32 18.32 -19.70 18.48
C GLU A 32 17.01 -19.52 17.69
N LEU A 33 16.09 -18.65 18.14
CA LEU A 33 14.85 -18.37 17.40
C LEU A 33 15.09 -17.51 16.15
N PHE A 34 16.22 -16.80 16.09
CA PHE A 34 16.70 -16.08 14.89
C PHE A 34 17.77 -16.86 14.11
N ALA A 35 18.19 -18.05 14.58
CA ALA A 35 19.17 -18.89 13.90
C ALA A 35 18.57 -19.74 12.76
N GLY A 36 17.30 -19.50 12.41
CA GLY A 36 16.76 -19.85 11.12
C GLY A 36 17.41 -18.99 10.04
N THR A 37 18.61 -19.37 9.61
CA THR A 37 19.18 -18.94 8.33
C THR A 37 18.30 -19.48 7.22
N ALA A 38 17.18 -18.79 6.97
CA ALA A 38 16.68 -18.71 5.62
C ALA A 38 17.84 -18.13 4.81
N ALA A 39 18.65 -18.99 4.21
CA ALA A 39 19.44 -18.65 3.06
C ALA A 39 18.44 -18.31 1.94
N ALA A 40 17.75 -17.17 2.09
CA ALA A 40 17.33 -16.39 0.96
C ALA A 40 18.60 -16.27 0.15
N ARG A 41 18.63 -16.94 -1.01
CA ARG A 41 19.64 -16.66 -2.02
C ARG A 41 19.46 -15.18 -2.33
N GLY A 42 20.21 -14.35 -1.62
CA GLY A 42 20.15 -12.92 -1.77
C GLY A 42 20.53 -12.67 -3.20
N HIS A 43 19.58 -12.23 -4.01
CA HIS A 43 19.96 -11.47 -5.18
C HIS A 43 20.87 -10.36 -4.66
N ASP A 44 22.02 -10.16 -5.31
CA ASP A 44 22.67 -8.85 -5.25
C ASP A 44 21.54 -7.86 -5.51
N GLY A 45 21.17 -7.04 -4.51
CA GLY A 45 20.01 -6.17 -4.63
C GLY A 45 20.16 -5.21 -5.82
N TYR A 46 19.36 -4.16 -5.89
CA TYR A 46 19.45 -3.21 -7.01
C TYR A 46 20.75 -2.37 -7.05
N GLY A 47 21.74 -2.67 -6.21
CA GLY A 47 22.96 -1.89 -6.02
C GLY A 47 22.83 -0.85 -4.89
N PRO A 48 23.90 -0.08 -4.62
CA PRO A 48 23.86 0.99 -3.63
C PRO A 48 22.88 2.09 -4.06
N LEU A 49 22.30 2.77 -3.08
CA LEU A 49 21.49 3.96 -3.33
C LEU A 49 22.39 5.13 -3.75
N VAL A 50 21.92 5.90 -4.72
CA VAL A 50 22.55 7.15 -5.15
C VAL A 50 21.80 8.29 -4.46
N PRO A 51 22.49 9.18 -3.73
CA PRO A 51 21.87 10.34 -3.10
C PRO A 51 21.08 11.17 -4.11
N ASP A 52 19.82 11.47 -3.77
CA ASP A 52 18.96 12.33 -4.54
C ASP A 52 19.34 13.80 -4.31
N PRO A 53 19.71 14.57 -5.35
CA PRO A 53 20.00 16.00 -5.19
C PRO A 53 18.81 16.80 -4.63
N ASP A 54 17.57 16.33 -4.85
CA ASP A 54 16.36 16.96 -4.32
C ASP A 54 15.98 16.43 -2.92
N GLY A 55 16.72 15.44 -2.41
CA GLY A 55 16.59 14.89 -1.06
C GLY A 55 15.27 14.17 -0.79
N LEU A 56 14.56 13.69 -1.82
CA LEU A 56 13.28 13.00 -1.66
C LEU A 56 13.44 11.49 -1.56
N LEU A 57 14.15 10.87 -2.50
CA LEU A 57 14.29 9.42 -2.53
C LEU A 57 15.62 8.99 -3.17
N ASP A 58 16.55 8.54 -2.35
CA ASP A 58 17.77 7.90 -2.82
C ASP A 58 17.43 6.58 -3.49
N LEU A 59 17.81 6.44 -4.77
CA LEU A 59 17.45 5.29 -5.59
C LEU A 59 18.69 4.61 -6.17
N PRO A 60 18.64 3.29 -6.45
CA PRO A 60 19.75 2.63 -7.11
C PRO A 60 19.98 3.17 -8.54
N LYS A 61 21.20 2.98 -9.06
CA LYS A 61 21.57 3.46 -10.40
C LYS A 61 20.60 2.93 -11.46
N GLY A 62 20.06 3.84 -12.28
CA GLY A 62 19.14 3.51 -13.38
C GLY A 62 17.65 3.55 -13.00
N PHE A 63 17.33 3.62 -11.71
CA PHE A 63 15.98 3.88 -11.21
C PHE A 63 15.67 5.38 -11.25
N ARG A 64 14.38 5.70 -11.27
CA ARG A 64 13.87 7.06 -11.31
C ARG A 64 12.47 7.08 -10.72
N TYR A 65 12.14 8.14 -10.00
CA TYR A 65 10.81 8.37 -9.47
C TYR A 65 10.13 9.52 -10.20
N ARG A 66 8.82 9.65 -9.98
CA ARG A 66 8.06 10.84 -10.30
C ARG A 66 7.15 11.17 -9.13
N VAL A 67 7.18 12.43 -8.69
CA VAL A 67 6.18 12.94 -7.75
C VAL A 67 4.87 13.13 -8.50
N LEU A 68 3.80 12.47 -8.03
CA LEU A 68 2.47 12.59 -8.62
C LEU A 68 1.76 13.85 -8.08
N SER A 69 1.73 14.01 -6.76
CA SER A 69 1.24 15.20 -6.06
C SER A 69 1.85 15.30 -4.66
N ARG A 70 1.81 16.49 -4.06
CA ARG A 70 2.28 16.74 -2.69
C ARG A 70 1.11 17.23 -1.84
N GLU A 71 1.10 16.84 -0.56
CA GLU A 71 0.14 17.37 0.42
C GLU A 71 0.12 18.90 0.37
N GLY A 72 -1.08 19.49 0.37
CA GLY A 72 -1.27 20.93 0.37
C GLY A 72 -1.24 21.59 -1.01
N ASP A 73 -0.72 20.93 -2.06
CA ASP A 73 -0.87 21.42 -3.43
C ASP A 73 -2.36 21.46 -3.82
N PRO A 74 -2.79 22.32 -4.74
CA PRO A 74 -4.16 22.30 -5.23
C PRO A 74 -4.48 20.98 -5.95
N LEU A 75 -5.59 20.33 -5.60
CA LEU A 75 -6.16 19.25 -6.41
C LEU A 75 -6.48 19.80 -7.80
N ARG A 76 -6.19 19.00 -8.84
CA ARG A 76 -6.46 19.37 -10.23
C ARG A 76 -7.94 19.60 -10.52
N SER A 77 -8.82 18.98 -9.73
CA SER A 77 -10.27 19.20 -9.78
C SER A 77 -10.73 20.57 -9.28
N GLY A 78 -9.90 21.27 -8.49
CA GLY A 78 -10.28 22.51 -7.80
C GLY A 78 -11.10 22.30 -6.52
N GLU A 79 -11.29 21.05 -6.08
CA GLU A 79 -12.10 20.72 -4.88
C GLU A 79 -11.43 21.14 -3.55
N GLY A 80 -10.13 21.47 -3.57
CA GLY A 80 -9.36 21.87 -2.39
C GLY A 80 -7.89 21.46 -2.49
N PRO A 81 -7.15 21.48 -1.37
CA PRO A 81 -5.79 20.97 -1.32
C PRO A 81 -5.73 19.45 -1.37
N VAL A 82 -4.62 18.90 -1.84
CA VAL A 82 -4.26 17.49 -1.75
C VAL A 82 -4.23 17.13 -0.26
N PRO A 83 -5.05 16.15 0.20
CA PRO A 83 -5.13 15.81 1.61
C PRO A 83 -3.85 15.14 2.11
N GLY A 84 -3.58 15.27 3.40
CA GLY A 84 -2.40 14.67 4.00
C GLY A 84 -2.51 13.16 4.24
N ASN A 85 -1.48 12.60 4.88
CA ASN A 85 -1.40 11.20 5.31
C ASN A 85 -1.73 10.21 4.18
N HIS A 86 -1.08 10.37 3.01
CA HIS A 86 -1.16 9.41 1.92
C HIS A 86 -0.82 8.00 2.41
N ASP A 87 -1.69 7.03 2.14
CA ASP A 87 -1.50 5.63 2.55
C ASP A 87 -1.83 4.68 1.39
N GLY A 88 -2.28 3.46 1.66
CA GLY A 88 -2.49 2.39 0.70
C GLY A 88 -3.23 2.82 -0.56
N MET A 89 -2.79 2.28 -1.69
CA MET A 89 -3.29 2.66 -3.01
C MET A 89 -3.46 1.45 -3.91
N ALA A 90 -4.42 1.54 -4.84
CA ALA A 90 -4.63 0.55 -5.88
C ALA A 90 -4.59 1.22 -7.26
N ALA A 91 -3.80 0.65 -8.18
CA ALA A 91 -3.77 1.05 -9.58
C ALA A 91 -4.74 0.18 -10.39
N LEU A 92 -5.73 0.81 -10.99
CA LEU A 92 -6.77 0.18 -11.80
C LEU A 92 -6.57 0.54 -13.28
N PRO A 93 -6.75 -0.41 -14.20
CA PRO A 93 -6.65 -0.12 -15.63
C PRO A 93 -7.78 0.82 -16.09
N GLY A 94 -7.39 1.89 -16.77
CA GLY A 94 -8.30 2.79 -17.48
C GLY A 94 -8.34 2.51 -18.98
N ARG A 95 -9.18 3.24 -19.71
CA ARG A 95 -9.24 3.17 -21.18
C ARG A 95 -7.98 3.78 -21.80
N ASN A 96 -7.62 3.35 -23.02
CA ASN A 96 -6.53 3.94 -23.81
C ASN A 96 -5.17 3.96 -23.08
N GLY A 97 -4.87 2.91 -22.29
CA GLY A 97 -3.61 2.79 -21.55
C GLY A 97 -3.48 3.74 -20.36
N ARG A 98 -4.60 4.31 -19.89
CA ARG A 98 -4.64 5.12 -18.67
C ARG A 98 -4.63 4.25 -17.43
N VAL A 99 -4.30 4.86 -16.29
CA VAL A 99 -4.37 4.23 -14.97
C VAL A 99 -5.18 5.13 -14.04
N HIS A 100 -6.10 4.54 -13.29
CA HIS A 100 -6.75 5.19 -12.17
C HIS A 100 -6.09 4.71 -10.88
N LEU A 101 -5.40 5.60 -10.19
CA LEU A 101 -4.79 5.33 -8.89
C LEU A 101 -5.73 5.84 -7.80
N VAL A 102 -6.36 4.91 -7.08
CA VAL A 102 -7.15 5.24 -5.88
C VAL A 102 -6.21 5.27 -4.70
N ARG A 103 -6.09 6.42 -4.03
CA ARG A 103 -5.18 6.66 -2.91
C ARG A 103 -5.96 6.98 -1.64
N ASN A 104 -5.69 6.24 -0.58
CA ASN A 104 -6.23 6.52 0.73
C ASN A 104 -5.54 7.70 1.42
N HIS A 105 -6.27 8.29 2.36
CA HIS A 105 -5.75 9.27 3.31
C HIS A 105 -6.04 8.82 4.74
N GLU A 106 -5.00 8.40 5.48
CA GLU A 106 -5.07 7.88 6.86
C GLU A 106 -5.26 9.03 7.89
N ASN A 107 -6.10 9.99 7.54
CA ASN A 107 -6.37 11.16 8.36
C ASN A 107 -7.19 10.79 9.59
N ARG A 108 -6.62 11.11 10.76
CA ARG A 108 -7.34 11.18 12.04
C ARG A 108 -8.04 12.54 12.16
N HIS A 109 -8.88 12.71 13.19
CA HIS A 109 -9.54 13.99 13.49
C HIS A 109 -8.55 15.16 13.69
N THR A 110 -7.30 14.87 14.07
CA THR A 110 -6.21 15.84 14.23
C THR A 110 -5.49 16.22 12.94
N ALA A 111 -5.81 15.62 11.79
CA ALA A 111 -5.14 15.91 10.53
C ALA A 111 -5.25 17.41 10.18
N ARG A 112 -4.13 17.98 9.72
CA ARG A 112 -4.04 19.40 9.31
C ARG A 112 -4.83 19.65 8.03
N ILE A 113 -4.65 18.78 7.03
CA ILE A 113 -5.32 18.86 5.74
C ILE A 113 -6.12 17.55 5.54
N GLY A 114 -7.41 17.60 5.90
CA GLY A 114 -8.34 16.51 5.68
C GLY A 114 -8.77 16.38 4.22
N VAL A 115 -9.44 15.28 3.86
CA VAL A 115 -10.05 15.14 2.53
C VAL A 115 -11.16 16.19 2.39
N PRO A 116 -11.14 17.05 1.34
CA PRO A 116 -12.16 18.08 1.15
C PRO A 116 -13.57 17.49 1.11
N THR A 117 -14.52 18.17 1.76
CA THR A 117 -15.93 17.80 1.67
C THR A 117 -16.46 18.21 0.29
N VAL A 118 -17.04 17.25 -0.42
CA VAL A 118 -17.64 17.44 -1.73
C VAL A 118 -19.08 16.93 -1.70
N GLU A 119 -20.01 17.75 -2.20
CA GLU A 119 -21.42 17.39 -2.27
C GLU A 119 -21.62 16.08 -3.05
N GLY A 120 -22.41 15.16 -2.50
CA GLY A 120 -22.64 13.84 -3.08
C GLY A 120 -21.50 12.82 -2.91
N LEU A 121 -20.33 13.22 -2.40
CA LEU A 121 -19.19 12.32 -2.14
C LEU A 121 -18.80 12.23 -0.66
N THR A 122 -19.46 12.97 0.22
CA THR A 122 -19.13 13.05 1.65
C THR A 122 -20.11 12.25 2.49
N TYR A 123 -19.60 11.30 3.27
CA TYR A 123 -20.40 10.54 4.24
C TYR A 123 -20.62 11.32 5.54
N ASP A 124 -19.56 11.56 6.32
CA ASP A 124 -19.59 12.40 7.53
C ASP A 124 -18.68 13.63 7.34
N PRO A 125 -19.22 14.86 7.27
CA PRO A 125 -18.42 16.07 7.05
C PRO A 125 -17.45 16.40 8.19
N MET A 126 -17.61 15.79 9.37
CA MET A 126 -16.68 15.96 10.50
C MET A 126 -15.48 15.01 10.43
N ALA A 127 -15.58 13.92 9.64
CA ALA A 127 -14.51 12.97 9.46
C ALA A 127 -13.54 13.45 8.36
N LYS A 128 -12.23 13.33 8.62
CA LYS A 128 -11.17 13.93 7.79
C LYS A 128 -10.47 12.96 6.83
N GLY A 129 -10.79 11.67 6.91
CA GLY A 129 -10.30 10.62 6.01
C GLY A 129 -11.10 10.55 4.72
N GLY A 130 -10.70 9.62 3.86
CA GLY A 130 -11.29 9.41 2.55
C GLY A 130 -10.26 8.88 1.55
N CYS A 131 -10.61 9.00 0.28
CA CYS A 131 -9.75 8.62 -0.84
C CYS A 131 -9.74 9.70 -1.91
N THR A 132 -8.60 9.89 -2.56
CA THR A 132 -8.49 10.61 -3.84
C THR A 132 -8.33 9.62 -5.00
N SER A 133 -8.74 10.03 -6.19
CA SER A 133 -8.51 9.29 -7.44
C SER A 133 -7.66 10.14 -8.37
N LEU A 134 -6.50 9.60 -8.76
CA LEU A 134 -5.60 10.18 -9.74
C LEU A 134 -5.80 9.47 -11.08
N GLU A 135 -5.90 10.23 -12.15
CA GLU A 135 -5.85 9.70 -13.51
C GLU A 135 -4.45 9.93 -14.08
N LEU A 136 -3.80 8.85 -14.50
CA LEU A 136 -2.45 8.86 -15.07
C LEU A 136 -2.48 8.43 -16.54
N ASP A 137 -1.56 8.96 -17.34
CA ASP A 137 -1.25 8.38 -18.65
C ASP A 137 -0.39 7.11 -18.53
N GLY A 138 -0.14 6.43 -19.64
CA GLY A 138 0.72 5.23 -19.69
C GLY A 138 2.21 5.48 -19.38
N ARG A 139 2.59 6.71 -19.03
CA ARG A 139 3.95 7.13 -18.62
C ARG A 139 3.94 7.79 -17.24
N ASN A 140 2.89 7.57 -16.44
CA ASN A 140 2.70 8.09 -15.09
C ASN A 140 2.62 9.62 -14.98
N LYS A 141 2.28 10.33 -16.06
CA LYS A 141 1.94 11.75 -15.99
C LYS A 141 0.54 11.89 -15.41
N VAL A 142 0.39 12.74 -14.40
CA VAL A 142 -0.92 13.05 -13.82
C VAL A 142 -1.74 13.91 -14.78
N LEU A 143 -2.89 13.38 -15.19
CA LEU A 143 -3.88 14.02 -16.05
C LEU A 143 -4.99 14.67 -15.22
N GLY A 144 -5.36 14.03 -14.11
CA GLY A 144 -6.38 14.50 -13.17
C GLY A 144 -6.14 13.98 -11.76
N GLU A 145 -6.70 14.67 -10.78
CA GLU A 145 -6.67 14.28 -9.36
C GLU A 145 -7.88 14.92 -8.69
N ARG A 146 -8.66 14.12 -7.98
CA ARG A 146 -9.94 14.54 -7.39
C ARG A 146 -10.30 13.73 -6.14
N VAL A 147 -11.24 14.22 -5.34
CA VAL A 147 -11.89 13.47 -4.26
C VAL A 147 -12.70 12.32 -4.87
N ALA A 148 -12.52 11.11 -4.33
CA ALA A 148 -13.30 9.93 -4.69
C ALA A 148 -14.39 9.64 -3.64
N ILE A 149 -14.03 9.77 -2.36
CA ILE A 149 -14.94 9.74 -1.22
C ILE A 149 -14.32 10.54 -0.08
N ALA A 150 -15.15 11.28 0.65
CA ALA A 150 -14.78 12.03 1.84
C ALA A 150 -15.65 11.63 3.02
N GLY A 151 -15.23 12.01 4.22
CA GLY A 151 -16.01 11.78 5.42
C GLY A 151 -15.95 10.34 5.93
N THR A 152 -14.85 9.66 5.67
CA THR A 152 -14.45 8.43 6.38
C THR A 152 -13.29 8.76 7.32
N ALA A 153 -12.76 7.80 8.06
CA ALA A 153 -11.69 8.05 9.02
C ALA A 153 -10.59 7.00 8.93
N VAL A 154 -9.34 7.44 9.06
CA VAL A 154 -8.16 6.57 9.22
C VAL A 154 -8.08 5.49 8.14
N ASN A 155 -8.31 5.88 6.89
CA ASN A 155 -8.20 5.00 5.73
C ASN A 155 -6.74 4.60 5.56
N CYS A 156 -6.38 3.40 6.02
CA CYS A 156 -5.00 2.90 5.98
C CYS A 156 -4.72 2.22 4.64
N ALA A 157 -4.96 0.90 4.54
CA ALA A 157 -4.71 0.12 3.33
C ALA A 157 -5.94 -0.02 2.41
N GLY A 158 -5.79 -0.74 1.29
CA GLY A 158 -6.88 -1.05 0.37
C GLY A 158 -6.43 -1.97 -0.76
N GLY A 159 -7.37 -2.42 -1.59
CA GLY A 159 -7.08 -3.28 -2.73
C GLY A 159 -8.23 -3.36 -3.73
N PRO A 160 -7.94 -3.80 -4.97
CA PRO A 160 -8.97 -3.99 -6.00
C PRO A 160 -9.87 -5.19 -5.68
N THR A 161 -11.15 -5.09 -6.03
CA THR A 161 -12.02 -6.26 -6.16
C THR A 161 -11.74 -6.99 -7.48
N PRO A 162 -11.83 -8.33 -7.54
CA PRO A 162 -11.68 -9.10 -8.78
C PRO A 162 -12.70 -8.74 -9.86
#